data_AF-A0A3M1EA76-F1
#
_entry.id   AF-A0A3M1EA76-F1
#
_cell.length_a   1.000
_cell.length_b   1.000
_cell.length_c   1.000
_cell.angle_alpha   90.00
_cell.angle_beta   90.00
_cell.angle_gamma   90.00
#
_symmetry.space_group_name_H-M   'P 1'
#
loop_
_entity.id
_entity.type
_entity.pdbx_description
1 polymer ?
#
loop_
_entity_poly.entity_id
_entity_poly.type
_entity_poly.pdbx_seq_one_letter_code
_entity_poly.pdbx_strand_id
1 'polypeptide(L)'
;MQLTVNMLIEWVGAAKGDSQPRTDRVLWIAPSGEQVVLFDIHDERALPVWRNLQEVLVALQSGEARILSTDPASTLLRPEESIPLAHRQRRDNIWQRYLKFLVQNEDGSPRV
;
A
#
# COMPACT_ATOMS: atom_id res chain seq x y z
N MET A 1 -10.48 7.03 13.61
CA MET A 1 -9.21 7.08 12.87
C MET A 1 -9.52 7.00 11.37
N GLN A 2 -8.79 7.72 10.51
CA GLN A 2 -9.02 7.70 9.06
C GLN A 2 -7.76 7.19 8.35
N LEU A 3 -7.91 6.16 7.52
CA LEU A 3 -6.84 5.65 6.67
C LEU A 3 -6.76 6.49 5.39
N THR A 4 -5.55 6.73 4.88
CA THR A 4 -5.32 7.50 3.65
C THR A 4 -4.32 6.80 2.74
N VAL A 5 -4.37 7.10 1.44
CA VAL A 5 -3.43 6.56 0.44
C VAL A 5 -2.00 6.95 0.80
N ASN A 6 -1.05 6.05 0.55
CA ASN A 6 0.37 6.12 0.92
C ASN A 6 0.69 5.96 2.40
N MET A 7 -0.30 5.77 3.28
CA MET A 7 0.00 5.37 4.66
C MET A 7 0.68 3.99 4.70
N LEU A 8 1.58 3.83 5.68
CA LEU A 8 2.23 2.56 5.98
C LEU A 8 1.61 1.94 7.23
N ILE A 9 1.28 0.67 7.14
CA ILE A 9 0.69 -0.15 8.19
C ILE A 9 1.68 -1.25 8.51
N GLU A 10 2.24 -1.26 9.71
CA GLU A 10 3.07 -2.36 10.20
C GLU A 10 2.19 -3.34 10.99
N TRP A 11 2.25 -4.62 10.63
CA TRP A 11 1.51 -5.69 11.29
C TRP A 11 2.35 -6.28 12.43
N VAL A 12 1.91 -6.07 13.67
CA VAL A 12 2.66 -6.38 14.90
C VAL A 12 2.55 -7.87 15.28
N GLY A 13 1.60 -8.60 14.67
CA GLY A 13 1.25 -9.99 15.00
C GLY A 13 1.76 -11.08 14.05
N ALA A 14 2.56 -10.76 13.02
CA ALA A 14 3.16 -11.80 12.17
C ALA A 14 4.06 -12.71 13.03
N ALA A 15 3.84 -14.02 12.94
CA ALA A 15 4.29 -15.02 13.90
C ALA A 15 5.77 -14.85 14.31
N LYS A 16 6.05 -15.07 15.62
CA LYS A 16 7.41 -15.24 16.18
C LYS A 16 8.18 -16.28 15.36
N GLY A 17 8.90 -15.84 14.34
CA GLY A 17 9.52 -16.71 13.34
C GLY A 17 9.98 -15.94 12.10
N ASP A 18 9.24 -14.91 11.68
CA ASP A 18 9.71 -13.99 10.65
C ASP A 18 10.61 -12.90 11.26
N SER A 19 11.79 -12.72 10.68
CA SER A 19 12.80 -11.78 11.20
C SER A 19 12.45 -10.30 10.97
N GLN A 20 11.41 -10.01 10.17
CA GLN A 20 10.97 -8.65 9.85
C GLN A 20 9.45 -8.53 9.93
N PRO A 21 8.93 -7.48 10.60
CA PRO A 21 7.50 -7.20 10.60
C PRO A 21 7.05 -6.83 9.18
N ARG A 22 5.92 -7.41 8.75
CA ARG A 22 5.30 -7.06 7.48
C ARG A 22 4.82 -5.61 7.52
N THR A 23 5.22 -4.82 6.53
CA THR A 23 4.79 -3.43 6.39
C THR A 23 4.09 -3.25 5.05
N ASP A 24 2.79 -2.97 5.12
CA ASP A 24 1.98 -2.74 3.93
C ASP A 24 1.80 -1.25 3.66
N ARG A 25 1.86 -0.84 2.39
CA ARG A 25 1.47 0.50 1.96
C ARG A 25 0.08 0.50 1.35
N VAL A 26 -0.72 1.50 1.74
CA VAL A 26 -2.03 1.75 1.17
C VAL A 26 -1.88 2.32 -0.24
N LEU A 27 -2.27 1.57 -1.25
CA LEU A 27 -2.26 2.02 -2.65
C LEU A 27 -3.56 2.68 -3.07
N TRP A 28 -4.68 2.16 -2.57
CA TRP A 28 -5.99 2.61 -2.96
C TRP A 28 -7.02 2.26 -1.89
N ILE A 29 -8.04 3.10 -1.75
CA ILE A 29 -9.18 2.87 -0.88
C ILE A 29 -10.42 2.96 -1.76
N ALA A 30 -11.30 1.96 -1.67
CA ALA A 30 -12.52 1.94 -2.43
C ALA A 30 -13.43 3.11 -2.06
N PRO A 31 -14.07 3.80 -3.04
CA PRO A 31 -15.06 4.83 -2.75
C PRO A 31 -16.22 4.33 -1.88
N SER A 32 -16.54 3.03 -1.95
CA SER A 32 -17.54 2.39 -1.07
C SER A 32 -17.12 2.34 0.40
N GLY A 33 -15.82 2.44 0.69
CA GLY A 33 -15.26 2.27 2.02
C GLY A 33 -15.17 0.80 2.48
N GLU A 34 -15.44 -0.17 1.62
CA GLU A 34 -15.44 -1.59 2.01
C GLU A 34 -14.07 -2.25 1.84
N GLN A 35 -13.29 -1.79 0.86
CA GLN A 35 -12.04 -2.43 0.48
C GLN A 35 -10.87 -1.44 0.42
N VAL A 36 -9.68 -1.99 0.64
CA VAL A 36 -8.39 -1.31 0.52
C VAL A 36 -7.41 -2.19 -0.22
N VAL A 37 -6.58 -1.59 -1.07
CA VAL A 37 -5.49 -2.27 -1.76
C VAL A 37 -4.19 -1.95 -1.04
N LEU A 38 -3.50 -3.00 -0.63
CA LEU A 38 -2.25 -2.95 0.11
C LEU A 38 -1.14 -3.68 -0.67
N PHE A 39 0.13 -3.28 -0.50
CA PHE A 39 1.26 -4.10 -0.93
C PHE A 39 2.38 -4.06 0.11
N ASP A 40 3.10 -5.18 0.26
CA ASP A 40 4.22 -5.29 1.18
C ASP A 40 5.43 -4.53 0.60
N ILE A 41 5.95 -3.56 1.36
CA ILE A 41 7.07 -2.73 0.91
C ILE A 41 8.43 -3.44 1.02
N HIS A 42 8.50 -4.57 1.72
CA HIS A 42 9.74 -5.32 1.93
C HIS A 42 9.92 -6.49 0.96
N ASP A 43 8.87 -6.91 0.26
CA ASP A 43 8.93 -7.93 -0.78
C ASP A 43 8.91 -7.28 -2.18
N GLU A 44 10.05 -7.31 -2.87
CA GLU A 44 10.21 -6.76 -4.23
C GLU A 44 9.28 -7.40 -5.28
N ARG A 45 8.72 -8.57 -4.99
CA ARG A 45 7.80 -9.31 -5.85
C ARG A 45 6.36 -9.27 -5.34
N ALA A 46 6.08 -8.55 -4.26
CA ALA A 46 4.73 -8.44 -3.72
C ALA A 46 3.80 -7.82 -4.75
N LEU A 47 2.74 -8.57 -5.05
CA LEU A 47 1.62 -8.03 -5.81
C LEU A 47 0.66 -7.31 -4.86
N PRO A 48 -0.03 -6.26 -5.33
CA PRO A 48 -1.09 -5.63 -4.57
C PRO A 48 -2.21 -6.62 -4.22
N VAL A 49 -2.68 -6.56 -2.98
CA VAL A 49 -3.70 -7.44 -2.44
C VAL A 49 -4.88 -6.62 -1.93
N TRP A 50 -6.08 -7.10 -2.25
CA TRP A 50 -7.33 -6.58 -1.71
C TRP A 50 -7.54 -7.05 -0.28
N ARG A 51 -7.91 -6.12 0.59
CA ARG A 51 -8.29 -6.38 1.99
C ARG A 51 -9.60 -5.68 2.33
N ASN A 52 -10.35 -6.27 3.24
CA ASN A 52 -11.50 -5.60 3.82
C ASN A 52 -11.01 -4.41 4.67
N LEU A 53 -11.55 -3.23 4.43
CA LEU A 53 -11.12 -2.02 5.15
C LEU A 53 -11.45 -2.13 6.65
N GLN A 54 -12.58 -2.73 7.00
CA GLN A 54 -13.01 -2.87 8.39
C GLN A 54 -12.05 -3.78 9.18
N GLU A 55 -11.56 -4.87 8.59
CA GLU A 55 -10.56 -5.74 9.22
C GLU A 55 -9.28 -4.97 9.54
N VAL A 56 -8.81 -4.16 8.59
CA VAL A 56 -7.62 -3.30 8.78
C VAL A 56 -7.85 -2.29 9.89
N LEU A 57 -9.01 -1.64 9.93
CA LEU A 57 -9.35 -0.68 10.99
C LEU A 57 -9.46 -1.34 12.37
N VAL A 58 -10.02 -2.55 12.45
CA VAL A 58 -10.09 -3.33 13.69
C VAL A 58 -8.70 -3.69 14.18
N ALA A 59 -7.81 -4.18 13.31
CA ALA A 59 -6.43 -4.50 13.67
C ALA A 59 -5.67 -3.27 14.19
N LEU A 60 -5.92 -2.10 13.60
CA LEU A 60 -5.34 -0.85 14.06
C LEU A 60 -5.89 -0.40 15.43
N GLN A 61 -7.17 -0.68 15.72
CA GLN A 61 -7.79 -0.37 17.01
C GLN A 61 -7.37 -1.35 18.11
N SER A 62 -7.20 -2.63 17.79
CA SER A 62 -6.78 -3.66 18.74
C SER A 62 -5.27 -3.63 19.03
N GLY A 63 -4.49 -2.91 18.22
CA GLY A 63 -3.03 -2.84 18.32
C GLY A 63 -2.31 -4.02 17.64
N GLU A 64 -3.03 -4.85 16.89
CA GLU A 64 -2.46 -5.89 16.02
C GLU A 64 -1.75 -5.29 14.79
N ALA A 65 -2.08 -4.05 14.46
CA ALA A 65 -1.39 -3.23 13.48
C ALA A 65 -1.14 -1.82 14.03
N ARG A 66 -0.15 -1.12 13.47
CA ARG A 66 0.09 0.30 13.76
C ARG A 66 0.45 1.07 12.50
N ILE A 67 0.06 2.34 12.47
CA ILE A 67 0.49 3.26 11.41
C ILE A 67 1.91 3.71 11.71
N LEU A 68 2.82 3.58 10.75
CA LEU A 68 4.17 4.12 10.88
C LEU A 68 4.14 5.64 10.67
N SER A 69 4.75 6.37 11.61
CA SER A 69 4.90 7.84 11.53
C SER A 69 5.94 8.29 10.51
N THR A 70 6.81 7.39 10.08
CA THR A 70 7.93 7.69 9.20
C THR A 70 8.00 6.63 8.11
N ASP A 71 7.98 7.09 6.86
CA ASP A 71 8.22 6.22 5.71
C ASP A 71 9.71 5.89 5.64
N PRO A 72 10.13 4.60 5.65
CA PRO A 72 11.54 4.23 5.49
C PRO A 72 12.17 4.79 4.21
N ALA A 73 11.39 4.99 3.15
CA ALA A 73 11.85 5.58 1.89
C ALA A 73 11.87 7.12 1.91
N SER A 74 11.44 7.77 3.00
CA SER A 74 11.39 9.24 3.10
C SER A 74 12.76 9.89 2.93
N THR A 75 13.85 9.20 3.30
CA THR A 75 15.22 9.67 3.13
C THR A 75 15.67 9.73 1.66
N LEU A 76 14.96 9.03 0.77
CA LEU A 76 15.21 9.02 -0.68
C LEU A 76 14.33 10.03 -1.43
N LEU A 77 13.51 10.80 -0.72
CA LEU A 77 12.70 11.85 -1.31
C LEU A 77 13.61 12.94 -1.86
N ARG A 78 13.49 13.15 -3.16
CA ARG A 78 14.10 14.25 -3.90
C ARG A 78 12.99 15.17 -4.38
N PRO A 79 13.25 16.49 -4.51
CA PRO A 79 12.26 17.42 -5.03
C PRO A 79 11.68 16.92 -6.35
N GLU A 80 10.37 16.98 -6.52
CA GLU A 80 9.68 16.45 -7.70
C GLU A 80 10.17 17.17 -8.98
N GLU A 81 10.52 18.46 -8.87
CA GLU A 81 11.08 19.29 -9.94
C GLU A 81 12.46 18.83 -10.37
N SER A 82 13.20 18.15 -9.48
CA SER A 82 14.51 17.59 -9.81
C SER A 82 14.42 16.33 -10.68
N ILE A 83 13.23 15.73 -10.80
CA ILE A 83 13.00 14.55 -11.62
C ILE A 83 12.67 15.01 -13.07
N PRO A 84 13.41 14.52 -14.09
CA PRO A 84 13.14 14.86 -15.49
C PRO A 84 11.67 14.64 -15.85
N LEU A 85 11.06 15.60 -16.56
CA LEU A 85 9.64 15.56 -16.91
C LEU A 85 9.24 14.25 -17.60
N ALA A 86 10.07 13.76 -18.52
CA ALA A 86 9.84 12.49 -19.22
C ALA A 86 9.77 11.30 -18.25
N HIS A 87 10.60 11.30 -17.19
CA HIS A 87 10.59 10.23 -16.18
C HIS A 87 9.34 10.31 -15.29
N ARG A 88 8.92 11.52 -14.90
CA ARG A 88 7.67 11.73 -14.14
C ARG A 88 6.47 11.28 -14.94
N GLN A 89 6.34 11.73 -16.19
CA GLN A 89 5.25 11.33 -17.08
C GLN A 89 5.23 9.81 -17.30
N ARG A 90 6.39 9.17 -17.46
CA ARG A 90 6.47 7.72 -17.58
C ARG A 90 5.99 7.02 -16.30
N ARG A 91 6.47 7.44 -15.12
CA ARG A 91 6.04 6.93 -13.81
C ARG A 91 4.54 7.05 -13.66
N ASP A 92 4.00 8.25 -13.88
CA ASP A 92 2.58 8.56 -13.64
C ASP A 92 1.67 7.81 -14.63
N ASN A 93 2.07 7.70 -15.90
CA ASN A 93 1.33 6.90 -16.89
C ASN A 93 1.30 5.41 -16.53
N ILE A 94 2.45 4.86 -16.08
CA ILE A 94 2.53 3.48 -15.63
C ILE A 94 1.64 3.29 -14.41
N TRP A 95 1.77 4.18 -13.42
CA TRP A 95 1.00 4.14 -12.17
C TRP A 95 -0.51 4.19 -12.42
N GLN A 96 -0.97 5.11 -13.28
CA GLN A 96 -2.39 5.22 -13.64
C GLN A 96 -2.90 3.95 -14.33
N ARG A 97 -2.12 3.32 -15.21
CA ARG A 97 -2.50 2.07 -15.87
C ARG A 97 -2.59 0.91 -14.88
N TYR A 98 -1.62 0.77 -13.99
CA TYR A 98 -1.62 -0.28 -12.97
C TYR A 98 -2.77 -0.10 -11.99
N LEU A 99 -3.00 1.11 -11.47
CA LEU A 99 -4.15 1.38 -10.60
C LEU A 99 -5.47 1.13 -11.31
N LYS A 100 -5.62 1.58 -12.56
CA LYS A 100 -6.85 1.31 -13.33
C LYS A 100 -7.07 -0.18 -13.54
N PHE A 101 -6.02 -0.93 -13.83
CA PHE A 101 -6.08 -2.39 -13.95
C PHE A 101 -6.47 -3.06 -12.63
N LEU A 102 -5.85 -2.66 -11.52
CA LEU A 102 -6.16 -3.19 -10.19
C LEU A 102 -7.61 -2.92 -9.81
N VAL A 103 -8.07 -1.67 -9.96
CA VAL A 103 -9.42 -1.23 -9.58
C VAL A 103 -10.52 -1.83 -10.47
N GLN A 104 -10.24 -2.12 -11.75
CA GLN A 104 -11.20 -2.77 -12.64
C GLN A 104 -11.44 -4.25 -12.35
N ASN A 105 -10.54 -4.88 -11.58
CA ASN A 105 -10.67 -6.25 -11.11
C ASN A 105 -11.15 -6.21 -9.64
N GLU A 106 -12.42 -5.83 -9.41
CA GLU A 106 -13.07 -5.82 -8.08
C GLU A 106 -13.07 -7.22 -7.41
N ASP A 107 -12.73 -8.25 -8.16
CA ASP A 107 -12.63 -9.66 -7.77
C ASP A 107 -11.22 -10.08 -7.30
N GLY A 108 -10.20 -9.22 -7.45
CA GLY A 108 -8.84 -9.47 -6.94
C GLY A 108 -8.09 -10.66 -7.54
N SER A 109 -8.60 -11.23 -8.63
CA SER A 109 -7.98 -12.35 -9.34
C SER A 109 -6.78 -11.88 -10.18
N PRO A 110 -5.58 -12.49 -10.08
CA PRO A 110 -4.55 -12.30 -11.09
C PRO A 110 -5.02 -12.95 -12.41
N ARG A 111 -4.92 -12.23 -13.53
CA ARG A 111 -5.11 -12.83 -14.86
C ARG A 111 -3.92 -13.76 -15.16
N VAL A 112 -4.23 -15.03 -15.37
CA VAL A 112 -3.34 -16.05 -15.98
C VAL A 112 -2.92 -15.60 -17.38
#